data_AF-A0A4W5Q2H8-F1
#
_entry.id   AF-A0A4W5Q2H8-F1
#
_cell.length_a   1.000
_cell.length_b   1.000
_cell.length_c   1.000
_cell.angle_alpha   90.00
_cell.angle_beta   90.00
_cell.angle_gamma   90.00
#
_symmetry.space_group_name_H-M   'P 1'
#
loop_
_entity.id
_entity.type
_entity.pdbx_description
1 polymer ?
#
loop_
_entity_poly.entity_id
_entity_poly.type
_entity_poly.pdbx_seq_one_letter_code
_entity_poly.pdbx_strand_id
1 'polypeptide(L)'
;MSNHLIYSCVALDCPANSHYQSCSEIWATPCPGLSDIITCPTTCAEGCACNADYYFNGTGCVKWDLCSCYHKGRTYKIGESVLSEDCQELCTCNASGDVKCEATKCKADESCQVNNGHRGCYLKKCLLDTNGAFTLFNEISGAITTMGAYEIIKVCDNALVEEWFRVVVTLQACGKTGLKSVVAVYVYFNDLIVTVNSKHETWVSHLVYLLLNIAHGCHQFPLVSRIVRLFTIPSVLLSLSMLFTDKR
;
A
#
# COMPACT_ATOMS: atom_id res chain seq x y z
N MET A 1 -8.64 -30.96 71.78
CA MET A 1 -9.12 -30.87 70.40
C MET A 1 -8.38 -29.72 69.73
N SER A 2 -7.19 -29.98 69.18
CA SER A 2 -6.43 -28.96 68.44
C SER A 2 -7.01 -28.88 67.03
N ASN A 3 -7.73 -27.78 66.75
CA ASN A 3 -8.15 -27.43 65.40
C ASN A 3 -6.91 -27.03 64.59
N HIS A 4 -6.31 -27.99 63.91
CA HIS A 4 -5.46 -27.71 62.76
C HIS A 4 -6.39 -27.22 61.64
N LEU A 5 -6.50 -25.90 61.48
CA LEU A 5 -6.97 -25.32 60.24
C LEU A 5 -5.94 -25.69 59.16
N ILE A 6 -6.24 -26.75 58.40
CA ILE A 6 -5.52 -27.04 57.16
C ILE A 6 -5.90 -25.92 56.20
N TYR A 7 -5.05 -24.90 56.11
CA TYR A 7 -5.08 -23.97 54.98
C TYR A 7 -4.73 -24.79 53.74
N SER A 8 -5.76 -25.24 53.02
CA SER A 8 -5.58 -25.82 51.70
C SER A 8 -5.13 -24.69 50.78
N CYS A 9 -3.82 -24.60 50.54
CA CYS A 9 -3.28 -23.75 49.50
C CYS A 9 -3.83 -24.25 48.17
N VAL A 10 -4.67 -23.45 47.50
CA VAL A 10 -5.13 -23.75 46.15
C VAL A 10 -3.88 -23.84 45.28
N ALA A 11 -3.64 -24.99 44.66
CA ALA A 11 -2.51 -25.15 43.73
C ALA A 11 -2.67 -24.10 42.62
N LEU A 12 -1.61 -23.34 42.37
CA LEU A 12 -1.60 -22.35 41.28
C LEU A 12 -1.76 -23.11 39.95
N ASP A 13 -2.91 -22.93 39.30
CA ASP A 13 -3.14 -23.48 37.96
C ASP A 13 -2.45 -22.61 36.92
N CYS A 14 -1.47 -23.20 36.24
CA CYS A 14 -0.70 -22.51 35.22
C CYS A 14 -1.39 -22.58 33.85
N PRO A 15 -1.28 -21.51 33.03
CA PRO A 15 -1.85 -21.48 31.68
C PRO A 15 -1.20 -22.52 30.77
N ALA A 16 -1.82 -22.76 29.62
CA ALA A 16 -1.33 -23.73 28.64
C ALA A 16 0.16 -23.52 28.30
N ASN A 17 0.88 -24.64 28.16
CA ASN A 17 2.31 -24.68 27.86
C ASN A 17 3.23 -24.06 28.93
N SER A 18 2.75 -23.96 30.17
CA SER A 18 3.54 -23.56 31.32
C SER A 18 3.33 -24.52 32.50
N HIS A 19 4.21 -24.47 33.48
CA HIS A 19 4.15 -25.29 34.68
C HIS A 19 4.48 -24.46 35.92
N TYR A 20 3.99 -24.88 37.08
CA TYR A 20 4.26 -24.22 38.35
C TYR A 20 5.72 -24.43 38.77
N GLN A 21 6.33 -23.35 39.27
CA GLN A 21 7.68 -23.34 39.80
C GLN A 21 7.78 -22.37 40.99
N SER A 22 8.34 -22.84 42.11
CA SER A 22 8.47 -22.07 43.36
C SER A 22 9.39 -20.85 43.27
N CYS A 23 10.31 -20.86 42.29
CA CYS A 23 11.18 -19.74 41.92
C CYS A 23 11.18 -19.69 40.39
N SER A 24 10.10 -19.16 39.83
CA SER A 24 9.93 -18.96 38.39
C SER A 24 10.56 -17.64 37.97
N GLU A 25 11.38 -17.71 36.94
CA GLU A 25 11.80 -16.56 36.15
C GLU A 25 10.91 -16.52 34.90
N ILE A 26 9.77 -15.82 34.99
CA ILE A 26 8.79 -15.72 33.89
C ILE A 26 9.44 -15.21 32.58
N TRP A 27 10.53 -14.44 32.72
CA TRP A 27 11.30 -13.84 31.64
C TRP A 27 12.58 -14.61 31.29
N ALA A 28 12.76 -15.85 31.75
CA ALA A 28 13.97 -16.62 31.46
C ALA A 28 14.11 -16.99 29.97
N THR A 29 12.99 -17.20 29.27
CA THR A 29 12.95 -17.53 27.83
C THR A 29 12.00 -16.60 27.07
N PRO A 30 12.29 -15.30 26.98
CA PRO A 30 11.42 -14.38 26.25
C PRO A 30 11.54 -14.65 24.74
N CYS A 31 10.47 -14.38 24.00
CA CYS A 31 10.56 -14.28 22.55
C CYS A 31 11.65 -13.26 22.15
N PRO A 32 12.31 -13.42 20.99
CA PRO A 32 13.35 -12.49 20.56
C PRO A 32 12.91 -11.03 20.51
N GLY A 33 13.80 -10.12 20.90
CA GLY A 33 13.55 -8.67 20.91
C GLY A 33 12.57 -8.20 22.00
N LEU A 34 11.89 -9.10 22.72
CA LEU A 34 11.01 -8.73 23.83
C LEU A 34 11.80 -8.15 25.00
N SER A 35 13.02 -8.63 25.22
CA SER A 35 13.97 -8.10 26.22
C SER A 35 14.39 -6.65 25.94
N ASP A 36 14.32 -6.20 24.68
CA ASP A 36 14.75 -4.86 24.28
C ASP A 36 13.65 -3.81 24.55
N ILE A 37 12.40 -4.26 24.68
CA ILE A 37 11.24 -3.39 24.91
C ILE A 37 10.73 -3.44 26.35
N ILE A 38 11.05 -4.49 27.11
CA ILE A 38 10.60 -4.67 28.49
C ILE A 38 11.78 -4.98 29.40
N THR A 39 11.90 -4.20 30.47
CA THR A 39 12.85 -4.49 31.54
C THR A 39 12.40 -5.73 32.30
N CYS A 40 13.13 -6.81 32.14
CA CYS A 40 12.86 -8.07 32.82
C CYS A 40 13.39 -8.01 34.26
N PRO A 41 12.57 -8.28 35.29
CA PRO A 41 13.06 -8.41 36.65
C PRO A 41 14.03 -9.60 36.76
N THR A 42 15.15 -9.39 37.44
CA THR A 42 16.22 -10.39 37.61
C THR A 42 16.02 -11.27 38.85
N THR A 43 14.94 -11.07 39.59
CA THR A 43 14.61 -11.83 40.79
C THR A 43 13.49 -12.81 40.47
N CYS A 44 13.68 -14.09 40.76
CA CYS A 44 12.61 -15.07 40.63
C CYS A 44 11.51 -14.85 41.67
N ALA A 45 10.31 -15.28 41.35
CA ALA A 45 9.18 -15.33 42.27
C ALA A 45 8.41 -16.63 42.07
N GLU A 46 7.67 -17.06 43.09
CA GLU A 46 6.76 -18.19 42.95
C GLU A 46 5.73 -17.90 41.85
N GLY A 47 5.60 -18.80 40.87
CA GLY A 47 4.75 -18.56 39.71
C GLY A 47 4.83 -19.66 38.65
N CYS A 48 4.43 -19.33 37.42
CA CYS A 48 4.48 -20.27 36.29
C CYS A 48 5.69 -19.99 35.40
N ALA A 49 6.35 -21.04 34.91
CA ALA A 49 7.45 -20.99 33.95
C ALA A 49 7.02 -21.66 32.64
N CYS A 50 7.53 -21.19 31.50
CA CYS A 50 7.26 -21.84 30.22
C CYS A 50 7.87 -23.26 30.19
N ASN A 51 7.15 -24.19 29.56
CA ASN A 51 7.68 -25.52 29.30
C ASN A 51 8.87 -25.46 28.34
N ALA A 52 9.68 -26.53 28.30
CA ALA A 52 10.76 -26.66 27.31
C ALA A 52 10.22 -26.47 25.87
N ASP A 53 10.99 -25.77 25.04
CA ASP A 53 10.64 -25.36 23.67
C ASP A 53 9.50 -24.32 23.54
N TYR A 54 9.06 -23.73 24.65
CA TYR A 54 8.12 -22.59 24.66
C TYR A 54 8.78 -21.31 25.17
N TYR A 55 8.35 -20.20 24.59
CA TYR A 55 8.91 -18.86 24.78
C TYR A 55 7.82 -17.90 25.24
N PHE A 56 8.15 -17.02 26.16
CA PHE A 56 7.22 -16.04 26.69
C PHE A 56 7.06 -14.88 25.71
N ASN A 57 5.84 -14.65 25.22
CA ASN A 57 5.54 -13.57 24.27
C ASN A 57 5.05 -12.26 24.93
N GLY A 58 5.14 -12.15 26.26
CA GLY A 58 4.57 -11.04 27.04
C GLY A 58 3.21 -11.33 27.66
N THR A 59 2.49 -12.35 27.18
CA THR A 59 1.16 -12.74 27.69
C THR A 59 1.05 -14.23 28.03
N GLY A 60 1.82 -15.08 27.37
CA GLY A 60 1.83 -16.52 27.61
C GLY A 60 2.98 -17.22 26.88
N CYS A 61 2.99 -18.55 26.98
CA CYS A 61 4.04 -19.41 26.44
C CYS A 61 3.64 -19.96 25.07
N VAL A 62 4.41 -19.62 24.04
CA VAL A 62 4.17 -20.00 22.64
C VAL A 62 5.38 -20.68 22.02
N LYS A 63 5.18 -21.41 20.93
CA LYS A 63 6.30 -21.96 20.14
C LYS A 63 7.07 -20.84 19.44
N TRP A 64 8.32 -21.13 19.07
CA TRP A 64 9.20 -20.16 18.42
C TRP A 64 8.60 -19.51 17.17
N ASP A 65 7.96 -20.29 16.30
CA ASP A 65 7.31 -19.84 15.07
C ASP A 65 6.11 -18.89 15.30
N LEU A 66 5.60 -18.86 16.53
CA LEU A 66 4.53 -17.97 16.98
C LEU A 66 5.06 -16.74 17.73
N CYS A 67 6.38 -16.61 17.90
CA CYS A 67 7.00 -15.38 18.37
C CYS A 67 6.90 -14.27 17.30
N SER A 68 7.18 -13.04 17.73
CA SER A 68 7.26 -11.87 16.87
C SER A 68 8.54 -11.11 17.17
N CYS A 69 9.09 -10.44 16.16
CA CYS A 69 10.18 -9.49 16.36
C CYS A 69 9.62 -8.14 16.80
N TYR A 70 10.40 -7.39 17.59
CA TYR A 70 10.07 -6.04 18.02
C TYR A 70 11.15 -5.08 17.55
N HIS A 71 10.77 -4.01 16.86
CA HIS A 71 11.72 -3.01 16.36
C HIS A 71 11.08 -1.63 16.24
N LYS A 72 11.72 -0.61 16.83
CA LYS A 72 11.28 0.80 16.84
C LYS A 72 9.79 0.95 17.22
N GLY A 73 9.34 0.21 18.24
CA GLY A 73 7.96 0.26 18.73
C GLY A 73 6.92 -0.45 17.83
N ARG A 74 7.37 -1.25 16.85
CA ARG A 74 6.51 -2.07 16.00
C ARG A 74 6.78 -3.56 16.21
N THR A 75 5.74 -4.36 16.01
CA THR A 75 5.78 -5.82 16.10
C THR A 75 5.67 -6.43 14.70
N TYR A 76 6.48 -7.42 14.41
CA TYR A 76 6.57 -8.11 13.12
C TYR A 76 6.47 -9.62 13.34
N LYS A 77 5.69 -10.32 12.54
CA LYS A 77 5.68 -11.78 12.56
C LYS A 77 7.00 -12.32 11.99
N ILE A 78 7.43 -13.49 12.45
CA ILE A 78 8.59 -14.17 11.87
C ILE A 78 8.38 -14.38 10.37
N GLY A 79 9.37 -13.95 9.57
CA GLY A 79 9.32 -13.96 8.10
C GLY A 79 8.57 -12.78 7.47
N GLU A 80 7.95 -11.90 8.26
CA GLU A 80 7.25 -10.73 7.74
C GLU A 80 8.23 -9.66 7.24
N SER A 81 7.91 -9.06 6.10
CA SER A 81 8.63 -7.92 5.52
C SER A 81 7.67 -6.73 5.40
N VAL A 82 8.03 -5.59 6.00
CA VAL A 82 7.19 -4.40 6.05
C VAL A 82 7.99 -3.17 5.63
N LEU A 83 7.41 -2.36 4.75
CA LEU A 83 7.98 -1.06 4.34
C LEU A 83 7.80 0.00 5.43
N SER A 84 8.79 0.86 5.59
CA SER A 84 8.71 2.07 6.42
C SER A 84 7.62 3.03 5.92
N GLU A 85 7.24 4.02 6.74
CA GLU A 85 6.16 4.97 6.40
C GLU A 85 6.43 5.83 5.17
N ASP A 86 7.69 6.00 4.80
CA ASP A 86 8.15 6.73 3.64
C ASP A 86 8.63 5.79 2.51
N CYS A 87 8.48 4.48 2.68
CA CYS A 87 9.00 3.43 1.79
C CYS A 87 10.50 3.58 1.48
N GLN A 88 11.28 4.11 2.43
CA GLN A 88 12.73 4.24 2.34
C GLN A 88 13.50 3.05 2.95
N GLU A 89 12.84 2.24 3.77
CA GLU A 89 13.41 1.03 4.37
C GLU A 89 12.44 -0.15 4.24
N LEU A 90 12.96 -1.33 3.92
CA LEU A 90 12.24 -2.60 4.03
C LEU A 90 12.79 -3.36 5.24
N CYS A 91 11.95 -3.51 6.27
CA CYS A 91 12.30 -4.21 7.50
C CYS A 91 11.75 -5.63 7.47
N THR A 92 12.63 -6.62 7.63
CA THR A 92 12.30 -8.05 7.64
C THR A 92 12.60 -8.64 9.00
N CYS A 93 11.63 -9.34 9.57
CA CYS A 93 11.78 -10.11 10.80
C CYS A 93 12.35 -11.49 10.46
N ASN A 94 13.62 -11.72 10.82
CA ASN A 94 14.30 -12.98 10.52
C ASN A 94 13.85 -14.11 11.46
N ALA A 95 14.17 -15.35 11.07
CA ALA A 95 13.90 -16.52 11.92
C ALA A 95 14.65 -16.51 13.25
N SER A 96 15.76 -15.76 13.37
CA SER A 96 16.45 -15.50 14.65
C SER A 96 15.66 -14.59 15.58
N GLY A 97 14.66 -13.88 15.05
CA GLY A 97 13.87 -12.89 15.76
C GLY A 97 14.47 -11.48 15.78
N ASP A 98 15.55 -11.26 15.03
CA ASP A 98 16.11 -9.95 14.75
C ASP A 98 15.39 -9.28 13.57
N VAL A 99 15.20 -7.96 13.63
CA VAL A 99 14.70 -7.17 12.49
C VAL A 99 15.86 -6.58 11.72
N LYS A 100 15.94 -6.91 10.43
CA LYS A 100 16.90 -6.33 9.49
C LYS A 100 16.19 -5.34 8.59
N CYS A 101 16.60 -4.07 8.60
CA CYS A 101 16.09 -3.04 7.71
C CYS A 101 17.11 -2.70 6.63
N GLU A 102 16.67 -2.73 5.37
CA GLU A 102 17.50 -2.41 4.21
C GLU A 102 16.94 -1.19 3.48
N ALA A 103 17.81 -0.28 3.04
CA ALA A 103 17.41 0.89 2.28
C ALA A 103 16.74 0.47 0.96
N THR A 104 15.59 1.06 0.68
CA THR A 104 14.81 0.81 -0.53
C THR A 104 14.15 2.09 -1.00
N LYS A 105 13.62 2.09 -2.23
CA LYS A 105 12.84 3.21 -2.73
C LYS A 105 11.88 2.69 -3.79
N CYS A 106 10.67 3.24 -3.81
CA CYS A 106 9.75 3.02 -4.92
C CYS A 106 10.38 3.51 -6.24
N LYS A 107 10.01 2.86 -7.35
CA LYS A 107 10.46 3.29 -8.67
C LYS A 107 9.96 4.70 -9.00
N ALA A 108 10.55 5.33 -10.00
CA ALA A 108 10.17 6.70 -10.39
C ALA A 108 8.68 6.83 -10.75
N ASP A 109 8.08 5.76 -11.26
CA ASP A 109 6.68 5.65 -11.67
C ASP A 109 5.75 5.13 -10.57
N GLU A 110 6.30 4.84 -9.39
CA GLU A 110 5.56 4.38 -8.22
C GLU A 110 5.56 5.46 -7.12
N SER A 111 4.50 5.49 -6.32
CA SER A 111 4.39 6.26 -5.08
C SER A 111 4.20 5.31 -3.90
N CYS A 112 4.72 5.73 -2.75
CA CYS A 112 4.52 5.05 -1.47
C CYS A 112 3.10 5.33 -0.99
N GLN A 113 2.22 4.34 -1.05
CA GLN A 113 0.81 4.50 -0.68
C GLN A 113 0.34 3.36 0.20
N VAL A 114 -0.81 3.56 0.86
CA VAL A 114 -1.53 2.51 1.59
C VAL A 114 -2.78 2.15 0.80
N ASN A 115 -2.86 0.92 0.33
CA ASN A 115 -4.01 0.40 -0.39
C ASN A 115 -4.60 -0.80 0.35
N ASN A 116 -5.90 -0.74 0.69
CA ASN A 116 -6.58 -1.76 1.50
C ASN A 116 -5.83 -2.12 2.81
N GLY A 117 -5.25 -1.11 3.47
CA GLY A 117 -4.48 -1.31 4.72
C GLY A 117 -3.04 -1.81 4.53
N HIS A 118 -2.63 -2.14 3.31
CA HIS A 118 -1.26 -2.57 3.01
C HIS A 118 -0.45 -1.42 2.41
N ARG A 119 0.69 -1.12 3.02
CA ARG A 119 1.65 -0.14 2.49
C ARG A 119 2.51 -0.79 1.41
N GLY A 120 2.70 -0.07 0.31
CA GLY A 120 3.47 -0.57 -0.83
C GLY A 120 3.84 0.52 -1.81
N CYS A 121 4.69 0.15 -2.77
CA CYS A 121 4.96 0.95 -3.95
C CYS A 121 3.90 0.64 -5.01
N TYR A 122 3.07 1.61 -5.33
CA TYR A 122 2.00 1.46 -6.31
C TYR A 122 2.21 2.45 -7.46
N LEU A 123 1.84 2.06 -8.68
CA LEU A 123 1.94 2.95 -9.83
C LEU A 123 1.20 4.26 -9.57
N LYS A 124 1.86 5.39 -9.86
CA LYS A 124 1.25 6.70 -9.85
C LYS A 124 0.13 6.75 -10.88
N LYS A 125 -1.03 7.24 -10.47
CA LYS A 125 -2.22 7.34 -11.31
C LYS A 125 -2.68 8.78 -11.39
N CYS A 126 -3.11 9.18 -12.58
CA CYS A 126 -3.96 10.35 -12.74
C CYS A 126 -5.40 9.87 -12.89
N LEU A 127 -6.30 10.43 -12.09
CA LEU A 127 -7.72 10.09 -12.07
C LEU A 127 -8.53 11.32 -12.44
N LEU A 128 -9.54 11.13 -13.28
CA LEU A 128 -10.53 12.14 -13.61
C LEU A 128 -11.94 11.55 -13.46
N ASP A 129 -12.74 12.22 -12.64
CA ASP A 129 -14.15 11.91 -12.43
C ASP A 129 -15.03 12.66 -13.46
N THR A 130 -16.19 12.09 -13.71
CA THR A 130 -17.26 12.61 -14.57
C THR A 130 -17.73 14.01 -14.21
N ASN A 131 -17.59 14.42 -12.95
CA ASN A 131 -17.96 15.76 -12.45
C ASN A 131 -16.83 16.80 -12.61
N GLY A 132 -15.66 16.42 -13.10
CA GLY A 132 -14.50 17.30 -13.26
C GLY A 132 -13.55 17.34 -12.05
N ALA A 133 -13.79 16.54 -11.01
CA ALA A 133 -12.80 16.29 -9.96
C ALA A 133 -11.64 15.46 -10.52
N PHE A 134 -10.42 15.80 -10.14
CA PHE A 134 -9.22 15.11 -10.62
C PHE A 134 -8.20 14.92 -9.50
N THR A 135 -7.35 13.92 -9.68
CA THR A 135 -6.14 13.67 -8.88
C THR A 135 -4.98 13.46 -9.84
N LEU A 136 -3.91 14.24 -9.68
CA LEU A 136 -2.71 14.18 -10.52
C LEU A 136 -1.72 13.11 -10.03
N PHE A 137 -0.68 12.83 -10.83
CA PHE A 137 0.36 11.83 -10.50
C PHE A 137 1.16 12.11 -9.22
N ASN A 138 1.18 13.37 -8.78
CA ASN A 138 1.81 13.82 -7.53
C ASN A 138 0.80 13.92 -6.38
N GLU A 139 -0.37 13.28 -6.50
CA GLU A 139 -1.42 13.23 -5.49
C GLU A 139 -2.10 14.58 -5.20
N ILE A 140 -1.81 15.62 -5.99
CA ILE A 140 -2.55 16.87 -5.93
C ILE A 140 -3.94 16.65 -6.53
N SER A 141 -4.98 16.94 -5.75
CA SER A 141 -6.38 16.87 -6.18
C SER A 141 -6.99 18.25 -6.35
N GLY A 142 -7.98 18.34 -7.23
CA GLY A 142 -8.72 19.57 -7.50
C GLY A 142 -10.02 19.29 -8.25
N ALA A 143 -10.72 20.36 -8.63
CA ALA A 143 -11.92 20.27 -9.44
C ALA A 143 -11.98 21.41 -10.46
N ILE A 144 -12.35 21.07 -11.70
CA ILE A 144 -12.59 22.06 -12.75
C ILE A 144 -14.01 22.60 -12.58
N THR A 145 -14.13 23.89 -12.28
CA THR A 145 -15.41 24.50 -11.92
C THR A 145 -16.09 25.23 -13.08
N THR A 146 -15.37 25.53 -14.15
CA THR A 146 -15.86 26.30 -15.30
C THR A 146 -15.97 25.41 -16.55
N MET A 147 -16.97 25.67 -17.38
CA MET A 147 -17.12 24.97 -18.66
C MET A 147 -15.98 25.38 -19.61
N GLY A 148 -15.57 24.47 -20.49
CA GLY A 148 -14.49 24.72 -21.43
C GLY A 148 -13.60 23.51 -21.66
N ALA A 149 -12.51 23.74 -22.39
CA ALA A 149 -11.46 22.76 -22.63
C ALA A 149 -10.23 23.10 -21.77
N TYR A 150 -9.70 22.11 -21.05
CA TYR A 150 -8.58 22.27 -20.13
C TYR A 150 -7.48 21.26 -20.43
N GLU A 151 -6.26 21.75 -20.56
CA GLU A 151 -5.07 20.90 -20.62
C GLU A 151 -4.66 20.52 -19.20
N ILE A 152 -4.86 19.25 -18.82
CA ILE A 152 -4.61 18.77 -17.45
C ILE A 152 -3.24 18.10 -17.30
N ILE A 153 -2.67 17.60 -18.39
CA ILE A 153 -1.36 16.96 -18.44
C ILE A 153 -0.67 17.40 -19.72
N LYS A 154 0.60 17.81 -19.59
CA LYS A 154 1.50 18.12 -20.71
C LYS A 154 2.92 17.71 -20.33
N VAL A 155 3.68 17.21 -21.31
CA VAL A 155 5.13 17.04 -21.18
C VAL A 155 5.80 18.41 -21.29
N CYS A 156 6.49 18.85 -20.23
CA CYS A 156 7.16 20.15 -20.17
C CYS A 156 8.60 20.15 -20.70
N ASP A 157 9.20 18.97 -20.85
CA ASP A 157 10.58 18.84 -21.32
C ASP A 157 10.62 18.85 -22.86
N ASN A 158 11.13 19.94 -23.42
CA ASN A 158 11.22 20.14 -24.86
C ASN A 158 12.30 19.27 -25.53
N ALA A 159 13.17 18.60 -24.76
CA ALA A 159 14.16 17.68 -25.30
C ALA A 159 13.58 16.29 -25.68
N LEU A 160 12.38 15.95 -25.18
CA LEU A 160 11.70 14.67 -25.39
C LEU A 160 10.62 14.77 -26.48
N VAL A 161 10.95 15.39 -27.62
CA VAL A 161 9.99 15.61 -28.73
C VAL A 161 9.36 14.30 -29.22
N GLU A 162 10.10 13.20 -29.17
CA GLU A 162 9.61 11.87 -29.58
C GLU A 162 8.66 11.20 -28.57
N GLU A 163 8.51 11.74 -27.35
CA GLU A 163 7.63 11.19 -26.30
C GLU A 163 6.52 12.16 -25.86
N TRP A 164 6.24 13.18 -26.66
CA TRP A 164 5.23 14.14 -26.28
C TRP A 164 3.84 13.51 -26.21
N PHE A 165 3.11 13.88 -25.17
CA PHE A 165 1.68 13.71 -25.12
C PHE A 165 1.05 14.83 -24.31
N ARG A 166 -0.23 15.07 -24.53
CA ARG A 166 -1.04 15.92 -23.65
C ARG A 166 -2.42 15.33 -23.46
N VAL A 167 -3.04 15.68 -22.34
CA VAL A 167 -4.42 15.29 -22.03
C VAL A 167 -5.27 16.54 -21.90
N VAL A 168 -6.30 16.63 -22.74
CA VAL A 168 -7.27 17.72 -22.77
C VAL A 168 -8.64 17.18 -22.38
N VAL A 169 -9.30 17.86 -21.45
CA VAL A 169 -10.61 17.50 -20.94
C VAL A 169 -11.61 18.58 -21.32
N THR A 170 -12.78 18.19 -21.81
CA THR A 170 -13.87 19.12 -22.09
C THR A 170 -15.01 18.96 -21.10
N LEU A 171 -15.37 20.06 -20.43
CA LEU A 171 -16.51 20.14 -19.52
C LEU A 171 -17.62 20.96 -20.17
N GLN A 172 -18.82 20.40 -20.18
CA GLN A 172 -20.03 21.08 -20.64
C GLN A 172 -21.18 20.88 -19.65
N ALA A 173 -22.17 21.75 -19.72
CA ALA A 173 -23.43 21.54 -19.01
C ALA A 173 -24.25 20.48 -19.74
N CYS A 174 -24.65 19.43 -19.02
CA CYS A 174 -25.46 18.34 -19.55
C CYS A 174 -26.86 18.34 -18.90
N GLY A 175 -27.90 18.20 -19.72
CA GLY A 175 -29.30 18.17 -19.27
C GLY A 175 -29.90 19.54 -18.92
N LYS A 176 -31.19 19.56 -18.54
CA LYS A 176 -31.93 20.78 -18.16
C LYS A 176 -31.51 21.35 -16.79
N THR A 177 -30.79 20.57 -16.00
CA THR A 177 -30.34 20.87 -14.63
C THR A 177 -29.02 21.65 -14.59
N GLY A 178 -28.32 21.83 -15.72
CA GLY A 178 -27.06 22.57 -15.77
C GLY A 178 -25.89 21.86 -15.06
N LEU A 179 -26.01 20.55 -14.82
CA LEU A 179 -24.96 19.75 -14.20
C LEU A 179 -23.72 19.74 -15.09
N LYS A 180 -22.58 20.05 -14.49
CA LYS A 180 -21.29 20.08 -15.17
C LYS A 180 -20.79 18.65 -15.30
N SER A 181 -20.50 18.24 -16.51
CA SER A 181 -19.98 16.90 -16.76
C SER A 181 -18.87 16.96 -17.77
N VAL A 182 -17.86 16.12 -17.54
CA VAL A 182 -16.85 15.83 -18.54
C VAL A 182 -17.54 15.09 -19.69
N VAL A 183 -17.52 15.70 -20.88
CA VAL A 183 -18.17 15.13 -22.06
C VAL A 183 -17.18 14.34 -22.92
N ALA A 184 -15.91 14.74 -22.90
CA ALA A 184 -14.84 14.03 -23.58
C ALA A 184 -13.48 14.29 -22.93
N VAL A 185 -12.60 13.31 -23.07
CA VAL A 185 -11.18 13.39 -22.76
C VAL A 185 -10.41 13.03 -24.03
N TYR A 186 -9.43 13.85 -24.37
CA TYR A 186 -8.56 13.67 -25.54
C TYR A 186 -7.13 13.47 -25.05
N VAL A 187 -6.52 12.35 -25.43
CA VAL A 187 -5.10 12.10 -25.27
C VAL A 187 -4.45 12.23 -26.63
N TYR A 188 -3.60 13.24 -26.78
CA TYR A 188 -2.86 13.47 -28.02
C TYR A 188 -1.46 12.91 -27.89
N PHE A 189 -1.03 12.21 -28.93
CA PHE A 189 0.33 11.80 -29.22
C PHE A 189 0.76 12.40 -30.56
N ASN A 190 1.99 12.15 -31.00
CA ASN A 190 2.52 12.57 -32.32
C ASN A 190 1.54 12.32 -33.48
N ASP A 191 1.15 11.07 -33.68
CA ASP A 191 0.38 10.65 -34.86
C ASP A 191 -1.00 10.06 -34.53
N LEU A 192 -1.36 10.11 -33.24
CA LEU A 192 -2.51 9.42 -32.68
C LEU A 192 -3.29 10.30 -31.71
N ILE A 193 -4.61 10.23 -31.79
CA ILE A 193 -5.52 10.81 -30.81
C ILE A 193 -6.40 9.70 -30.23
N VAL A 194 -6.48 9.63 -28.91
CA VAL A 194 -7.40 8.77 -28.19
C VAL A 194 -8.47 9.63 -27.54
N THR A 195 -9.73 9.39 -27.86
CA THR A 195 -10.88 10.10 -27.30
C THR A 195 -11.69 9.16 -26.43
N VAL A 196 -11.99 9.57 -25.21
CA VAL A 196 -12.91 8.86 -24.31
C VAL A 196 -14.09 9.78 -24.03
N ASN A 197 -15.30 9.37 -24.37
CA ASN A 197 -16.50 10.19 -24.13
C ASN A 197 -17.18 9.86 -22.79
N SER A 198 -18.20 10.62 -22.41
CA SER A 198 -19.00 10.43 -21.19
C SER A 198 -19.75 9.09 -21.09
N LYS A 199 -19.82 8.31 -22.19
CA LYS A 199 -20.37 6.94 -22.20
C LYS A 199 -19.29 5.86 -22.03
N HIS A 200 -18.06 6.26 -21.72
CA HIS A 200 -16.88 5.39 -21.64
C HIS A 200 -16.57 4.68 -22.97
N GLU A 201 -16.98 5.25 -24.09
CA GLU A 201 -16.60 4.76 -25.43
C GLU A 201 -15.22 5.34 -25.78
N THR A 202 -14.29 4.46 -26.17
CA THR A 202 -12.93 4.84 -26.55
C THR A 202 -12.78 4.81 -28.06
N TRP A 203 -12.36 5.94 -28.62
CA TRP A 203 -12.13 6.12 -30.05
C TRP A 203 -10.66 6.40 -30.25
N VAL A 204 -10.01 5.58 -31.08
CA VAL A 204 -8.63 5.80 -31.49
C VAL A 204 -8.65 6.30 -32.93
N SER A 205 -8.01 7.44 -33.20
CA SER A 205 -7.86 8.00 -34.54
C SER A 205 -6.38 8.18 -34.84
N HIS A 206 -5.86 7.43 -35.80
CA HIS A 206 -4.60 7.75 -36.47
C HIS A 206 -4.84 8.93 -37.42
N LEU A 207 -3.86 9.80 -37.66
CA LEU A 207 -3.98 10.90 -38.64
C LEU A 207 -4.29 10.41 -40.08
N VAL A 208 -4.29 9.08 -40.32
CA VAL A 208 -4.43 8.41 -41.63
C VAL A 208 -5.68 7.49 -41.69
N TYR A 209 -6.79 7.87 -41.07
CA TYR A 209 -8.10 7.17 -41.17
C TYR A 209 -8.17 5.79 -40.50
N LEU A 210 -8.69 5.75 -39.27
CA LEU A 210 -9.72 4.78 -38.84
C LEU A 210 -10.18 5.18 -37.43
N LEU A 211 -11.49 5.35 -37.22
CA LEU A 211 -12.08 5.45 -35.89
C LEU A 211 -12.42 4.03 -35.42
N LEU A 212 -11.55 3.43 -34.60
CA LEU A 212 -11.87 2.15 -33.96
C LEU A 212 -12.55 2.43 -32.61
N ASN A 213 -13.80 1.97 -32.44
CA ASN A 213 -14.42 1.91 -31.13
C ASN A 213 -13.86 0.68 -30.41
N ILE A 214 -13.02 0.92 -29.40
CA ILE A 214 -12.47 -0.15 -28.59
C ILE A 214 -13.30 -0.19 -27.31
N ALA A 215 -14.06 -1.27 -27.14
CA ALA A 215 -14.90 -1.50 -25.96
C ALA A 215 -14.07 -1.47 -24.67
N HIS A 216 -14.75 -1.27 -23.52
CA HIS A 216 -14.16 -1.12 -22.19
C HIS A 216 -12.95 -2.03 -21.94
N GLY A 217 -11.81 -1.46 -21.54
CA GLY A 217 -10.60 -2.24 -21.33
C GLY A 217 -9.37 -1.41 -20.96
N CYS A 218 -8.24 -2.11 -20.81
CA CYS A 218 -6.92 -1.51 -20.68
C CYS A 218 -6.29 -1.39 -22.07
N HIS A 219 -5.98 -0.17 -22.51
CA HIS A 219 -5.26 0.08 -23.75
C HIS A 219 -3.84 0.54 -23.44
N GLN A 220 -2.86 -0.09 -24.10
CA GLN A 220 -1.45 0.18 -23.88
C GLN A 220 -0.87 0.88 -25.11
N PHE A 221 -0.28 2.05 -24.91
CA PHE A 221 0.34 2.84 -25.96
C PHE A 221 1.85 2.93 -25.70
N PRO A 222 2.68 2.29 -26.55
CA PRO A 222 4.13 2.39 -26.43
C PRO A 222 4.60 3.77 -26.89
N LEU A 223 5.31 4.47 -26.00
CA LEU A 223 6.20 5.60 -26.29
C LEU A 223 7.66 5.10 -26.26
N VAL A 224 8.60 5.88 -26.78
CA VAL A 224 9.98 5.45 -27.01
C VAL A 224 10.67 4.82 -25.78
N SER A 225 10.42 5.33 -24.56
CA SER A 225 10.90 4.82 -23.27
C SER A 225 9.79 4.59 -22.25
N ARG A 226 8.53 4.87 -22.59
CA ARG A 226 7.39 4.83 -21.67
C ARG A 226 6.24 4.04 -22.24
N ILE A 227 5.40 3.54 -21.36
CA ILE A 227 4.16 2.86 -21.72
C ILE A 227 3.03 3.59 -21.02
N VAL A 228 2.15 4.21 -21.79
CA VAL A 228 0.94 4.85 -21.26
C VAL A 228 -0.18 3.83 -21.29
N ARG A 229 -0.72 3.48 -20.12
CA ARG A 229 -1.90 2.61 -19.99
C ARG A 229 -3.12 3.45 -19.66
N LEU A 230 -4.12 3.32 -20.53
CA LEU A 230 -5.41 3.95 -20.42
C LEU A 230 -6.44 2.92 -19.93
N PHE A 231 -7.09 3.20 -18.81
CA PHE A 231 -8.16 2.39 -18.28
C PHE A 231 -9.47 3.20 -18.31
N THR A 232 -10.49 2.66 -18.96
CA THR A 232 -11.87 3.13 -18.80
C THR A 232 -12.55 2.26 -17.75
N ILE A 233 -12.95 2.85 -16.63
CA ILE A 233 -13.61 2.14 -15.52
C ILE A 233 -15.02 2.75 -15.38
N PRO A 234 -16.09 1.97 -15.12
CA PRO A 234 -17.44 2.53 -15.00
C PRO A 234 -17.57 3.67 -13.97
N SER A 235 -16.76 3.65 -12.92
CA SER A 235 -16.74 4.67 -11.85
C SER A 235 -15.74 5.80 -12.09
N VAL A 236 -14.83 5.66 -13.06
CA VAL A 236 -13.74 6.62 -13.34
C VAL A 236 -13.63 6.80 -14.85
N LEU A 237 -14.00 8.00 -15.31
CA LEU A 237 -14.06 8.29 -16.74
C LEU A 237 -12.72 8.03 -17.44
N LEU A 238 -11.62 8.38 -16.78
CA LEU A 238 -10.27 8.04 -17.22
C LEU A 238 -9.35 7.75 -16.04
N SER A 239 -8.68 6.60 -16.08
CA SER A 239 -7.50 6.34 -15.26
C SER A 239 -6.28 6.18 -16.16
N LEU A 240 -5.32 7.09 -15.99
CA LEU A 240 -4.06 7.08 -16.71
C LEU A 240 -2.97 6.57 -15.77
N SER A 241 -2.24 5.55 -16.20
CA SER A 241 -1.02 5.11 -15.52
C SER A 241 0.14 5.16 -16.51
N MET A 242 1.25 5.72 -16.06
CA MET A 242 2.50 5.73 -16.82
C MET A 242 3.40 4.64 -16.24
N LEU A 243 3.80 3.71 -17.09
CA LEU A 243 4.88 2.77 -16.81
C LEU A 243 6.14 3.31 -17.47
N PHE A 244 7.22 3.38 -16.71
CA PHE A 244 8.51 3.71 -17.27
C PHE A 244 9.23 2.40 -17.52
N THR A 245 9.38 2.03 -18.79
CA THR A 245 10.27 0.93 -19.14
C THR A 245 11.68 1.49 -19.11
N ASP A 246 12.39 1.23 -18.01
CA ASP A 246 13.82 1.47 -17.94
C ASP A 246 14.48 0.67 -19.07
N LYS A 247 14.89 1.38 -20.15
CA LYS A 247 15.71 0.80 -21.21
C LYS A 247 17.09 0.54 -20.60
N ARG A 248 17.25 -0.65 -20.01
CA ARG A 248 18.56 -1.26 -19.82
C ARG A 248 19.09 -1.79 -21.14
#